data_AF-A0A9E2AHM0-F1
#
_entry.id   AF-A0A9E2AHM0-F1
#
_cell.length_a   1.000
_cell.length_b   1.000
_cell.length_c   1.000
_cell.angle_alpha   90.00
_cell.angle_beta   90.00
_cell.angle_gamma   90.00
#
_symmetry.space_group_name_H-M   'P 1'
#
loop_
_entity.id
_entity.type
_entity.pdbx_description
1 polymer ?
#
loop_
_entity_poly.entity_id
_entity_poly.type
_entity_poly.pdbx_seq_one_letter_code
_entity_poly.pdbx_strand_id
1 'polypeptide(L)'
;MIDQNIIRLTIPKIIWSLVFAISIAFISCSPKSTYQDYIADVYQTSHAGDNLKLISSYEASTSAPEGKPIALRLLPDKEFQKYYGFGASFTESSAWNLATIPMNLRQEVLTRLFNPTKGAGFTLTRTHINSSDYSNNHYTYVEEGDEDLSTFSVHEDVKGFSGDENDQVRGIDLVDSGYDIVPMILEASNIPGADFRIIASPWSPPS
;
A
#
# COMPACT_ATOMS: atom_id res chain seq x y z
N MET A 1 -61.13 -35.89 -59.56
CA MET A 1 -61.70 -34.53 -59.49
C MET A 1 -61.70 -34.08 -58.03
N ILE A 2 -60.55 -33.62 -57.53
CA ILE A 2 -60.42 -32.76 -56.35
C ILE A 2 -59.22 -31.86 -56.66
N ASP A 3 -59.53 -30.62 -57.04
CA ASP A 3 -58.64 -29.46 -57.05
C ASP A 3 -58.38 -29.03 -55.59
N GLN A 4 -57.27 -28.35 -55.31
CA GLN A 4 -57.10 -27.25 -54.32
C GLN A 4 -55.61 -26.87 -54.19
N ASN A 5 -55.21 -25.97 -55.10
CA ASN A 5 -54.35 -24.79 -54.89
C ASN A 5 -53.33 -24.78 -53.73
N ILE A 6 -52.06 -24.90 -54.12
CA ILE A 6 -50.89 -24.54 -53.33
C ILE A 6 -50.80 -23.00 -53.27
N ILE A 7 -51.16 -22.42 -52.13
CA ILE A 7 -50.99 -20.99 -51.84
C ILE A 7 -49.49 -20.72 -51.64
N ARG A 8 -48.83 -20.16 -52.66
CA ARG A 8 -47.50 -19.54 -52.49
C ARG A 8 -47.69 -18.22 -51.73
N LEU A 9 -47.45 -18.22 -50.42
CA LEU A 9 -47.28 -16.98 -49.67
C LEU A 9 -46.02 -16.24 -50.17
N THR A 10 -46.22 -15.25 -51.02
CA THR A 10 -45.18 -14.28 -51.40
C THR A 10 -45.01 -13.29 -50.26
N ILE A 11 -44.04 -13.55 -49.38
CA ILE A 11 -43.62 -12.59 -48.36
C ILE A 11 -43.11 -11.33 -49.08
N PRO A 12 -43.71 -10.14 -48.88
CA PRO A 12 -43.29 -8.93 -49.57
C PRO A 12 -41.83 -8.59 -49.24
N LYS A 13 -41.06 -8.14 -50.25
CA LYS A 13 -39.63 -7.80 -50.14
C LYS A 13 -39.32 -6.86 -48.96
N ILE A 14 -40.28 -5.99 -48.62
CA ILE A 14 -40.23 -5.08 -47.47
C ILE A 14 -40.06 -5.82 -46.13
N ILE A 15 -40.72 -6.97 -45.95
CA ILE A 15 -40.60 -7.78 -44.72
C ILE A 15 -39.21 -8.42 -44.64
N TRP A 16 -38.65 -8.87 -45.77
CA TRP A 16 -37.27 -9.37 -45.83
C TRP A 16 -36.26 -8.25 -45.52
N SER A 17 -36.48 -7.03 -46.03
CA SER A 17 -35.64 -5.87 -45.71
C SER A 17 -35.73 -5.47 -44.24
N LEU A 18 -36.91 -5.55 -43.62
CA LEU A 18 -37.13 -5.28 -42.19
C LEU A 18 -36.48 -6.33 -41.30
N VAL A 19 -36.62 -7.62 -41.64
CA VAL A 19 -35.98 -8.72 -40.92
C VAL A 19 -34.46 -8.61 -41.02
N PHE A 20 -33.92 -8.26 -42.20
CA PHE A 20 -32.49 -8.04 -42.40
C PHE A 20 -31.97 -6.84 -41.58
N ALA A 21 -32.70 -5.71 -41.58
CA ALA A 21 -32.35 -4.55 -40.77
C ALA A 21 -32.39 -4.83 -39.25
N ILE A 22 -33.38 -5.58 -38.78
CA ILE A 22 -33.49 -6.00 -37.38
C ILE A 22 -32.35 -6.95 -37.00
N SER A 23 -31.97 -7.89 -37.89
CA SER A 23 -30.82 -8.77 -37.65
C SER A 23 -29.48 -8.03 -37.59
N ILE A 24 -29.30 -6.94 -38.35
CA ILE A 24 -28.11 -6.09 -38.26
C ILE A 24 -28.06 -5.34 -36.91
N ALA A 25 -29.21 -4.89 -36.40
CA ALA A 25 -29.29 -4.20 -35.11
C ALA A 25 -28.90 -5.09 -33.91
N PHE A 26 -29.17 -6.40 -33.96
CA PHE A 26 -28.78 -7.34 -32.90
C PHE A 26 -27.31 -7.78 -32.95
N ILE A 27 -26.61 -7.64 -34.09
CA ILE A 27 -25.18 -7.96 -34.21
C ILE A 27 -24.30 -6.81 -33.66
N SER A 28 -24.84 -5.60 -33.54
CA SER A 28 -24.09 -4.40 -33.14
C SER A 28 -23.98 -4.19 -31.61
N CYS A 29 -24.50 -5.08 -30.78
CA CYS A 29 -24.34 -5.05 -29.32
C CYS A 29 -23.57 -6.27 -28.84
N SER A 30 -22.31 -6.37 -29.24
CA SER A 30 -21.34 -7.14 -28.47
C SER A 30 -21.06 -6.38 -27.17
N PRO A 31 -21.23 -6.97 -25.98
CA PRO A 31 -20.82 -6.31 -24.75
C PRO A 31 -19.33 -5.99 -24.84
N LYS A 32 -18.97 -4.71 -24.73
CA LYS A 32 -17.57 -4.31 -24.58
C LYS A 32 -17.03 -5.04 -23.36
N SER A 33 -15.91 -5.74 -23.54
CA SER A 33 -15.19 -6.36 -22.44
C SER A 33 -14.87 -5.27 -21.41
N THR A 34 -15.25 -5.47 -20.15
CA THR A 34 -15.04 -4.55 -19.02
C THR A 34 -13.57 -4.13 -18.84
N TYR A 35 -12.64 -4.75 -19.55
CA TYR A 35 -11.21 -4.55 -19.45
C TYR A 35 -10.58 -3.67 -20.53
N GLN A 36 -11.36 -3.13 -21.49
CA GLN A 36 -10.80 -2.35 -22.60
C GLN A 36 -10.22 -0.98 -22.21
N ASP A 37 -10.51 -0.47 -21.02
CA ASP A 37 -10.14 0.89 -20.60
C ASP A 37 -9.02 0.94 -19.54
N TYR A 38 -8.37 -0.19 -19.23
CA TYR A 38 -7.27 -0.20 -18.25
C TYR A 38 -5.93 0.13 -18.89
N ILE A 39 -5.25 1.13 -18.31
CA ILE A 39 -3.84 1.40 -18.52
C ILE A 39 -3.07 0.66 -17.41
N ALA A 40 -2.06 -0.12 -17.80
CA ALA A 40 -1.20 -0.83 -16.87
C ALA A 40 0.20 -0.21 -16.87
N ASP A 41 0.58 0.39 -15.75
CA ASP A 41 1.96 0.81 -15.49
C ASP A 41 2.76 -0.34 -14.87
N VAL A 42 3.97 -0.56 -15.39
CA VAL A 42 4.86 -1.63 -14.93
C VAL A 42 6.12 -1.02 -14.33
N TYR A 43 6.31 -1.27 -13.03
CA TYR A 43 7.49 -0.86 -12.28
C TYR A 43 8.40 -2.05 -12.00
N GLN A 44 9.72 -1.85 -12.10
CA GLN A 44 10.73 -2.88 -11.90
C GLN A 44 11.76 -2.46 -10.86
N THR A 45 12.08 -3.39 -9.95
CA THR A 45 13.26 -3.36 -9.09
C THR A 45 14.09 -4.61 -9.39
N SER A 46 15.40 -4.45 -9.64
CA SER A 46 16.26 -5.57 -10.08
C SER A 46 17.63 -5.52 -9.41
N HIS A 47 18.25 -6.70 -9.24
CA HIS A 47 19.63 -6.80 -8.75
C HIS A 47 20.63 -6.03 -9.64
N ALA A 48 20.33 -5.92 -10.94
CA ALA A 48 21.14 -5.18 -11.91
C ALA A 48 21.07 -3.65 -11.72
N GLY A 49 20.19 -3.15 -10.84
CA GLY A 49 20.18 -1.75 -10.42
C GLY A 49 18.90 -0.98 -10.74
N ASP A 50 17.86 -1.62 -11.30
CA ASP A 50 16.57 -0.92 -11.38
C ASP A 50 16.00 -0.74 -9.97
N ASN A 51 15.48 0.45 -9.69
CA ASN A 51 14.88 0.80 -8.41
C ASN A 51 13.55 1.51 -8.69
N LEU A 52 12.44 0.78 -8.52
CA LEU A 52 11.08 1.24 -8.84
C LEU A 52 11.00 1.96 -10.19
N LYS A 53 11.71 1.44 -11.20
CA LYS A 53 11.80 2.05 -12.52
C LYS A 53 10.55 1.72 -13.32
N LEU A 54 9.86 2.73 -13.84
CA LEU A 54 8.80 2.53 -14.82
C LEU A 54 9.42 2.01 -16.12
N ILE A 55 9.06 0.78 -16.52
CA ILE A 55 9.59 0.15 -17.73
C ILE A 55 8.61 0.24 -18.91
N SER A 56 7.32 0.39 -18.65
CA SER A 56 6.29 0.53 -19.68
C SER A 56 4.93 0.95 -19.10
N SER A 57 4.13 1.58 -19.96
CA SER A 57 2.71 1.80 -19.77
C SER A 57 2.00 1.18 -20.98
N TYR A 58 1.17 0.16 -20.76
CA TYR A 58 0.42 -0.50 -21.84
C TYR A 58 -1.05 -0.11 -21.77
N GLU A 59 -1.63 0.23 -22.92
CA GLU A 59 -3.07 0.11 -23.09
C GLU A 59 -3.41 -1.38 -23.27
N ALA A 60 -4.48 -1.84 -22.60
CA ALA A 60 -4.93 -3.23 -22.69
C ALA A 60 -5.20 -3.64 -24.14
N SER A 61 -4.29 -4.41 -24.76
CA SER A 61 -4.49 -4.99 -26.09
C SER A 61 -5.19 -6.34 -26.01
N THR A 62 -6.18 -6.56 -26.87
CA THR A 62 -6.88 -7.84 -27.02
C THR A 62 -6.18 -8.82 -27.97
N SER A 63 -5.04 -8.45 -28.55
CA SER A 63 -4.29 -9.35 -29.45
C SER A 63 -3.42 -10.32 -28.64
N ALA A 64 -3.63 -11.63 -28.85
CA ALA A 64 -2.78 -12.65 -28.27
C ALA A 64 -1.37 -12.55 -28.90
N PRO A 65 -0.30 -12.41 -28.10
CA PRO A 65 1.06 -12.39 -28.64
C PRO A 65 1.41 -13.73 -29.29
N GLU A 66 2.12 -13.69 -30.42
CA GLU A 66 2.64 -14.89 -31.08
C GLU A 66 3.68 -15.60 -30.18
N GLY A 67 3.46 -16.88 -29.86
CA GLY A 67 4.33 -17.69 -29.00
C GLY A 67 3.52 -18.68 -28.14
N LYS A 68 4.19 -19.41 -27.23
CA LYS A 68 3.52 -20.11 -26.11
C LYS A 68 3.43 -19.11 -24.94
N PRO A 69 2.34 -18.36 -24.77
CA PRO A 69 2.30 -17.34 -23.74
C PRO A 69 2.06 -18.03 -22.40
N ILE A 70 2.86 -17.69 -21.39
CA ILE A 70 2.41 -17.88 -20.01
C ILE A 70 1.28 -16.87 -19.81
N ALA A 71 0.06 -17.36 -19.65
CA ALA A 71 -1.11 -16.52 -19.48
C ALA A 71 -1.50 -16.43 -18.00
N LEU A 72 -1.52 -15.21 -17.46
CA LEU A 72 -2.09 -14.91 -16.15
C LEU A 72 -3.50 -14.36 -16.35
N ARG A 73 -4.48 -14.92 -15.63
CA ARG A 73 -5.88 -14.50 -15.71
C ARG A 73 -6.37 -14.01 -14.35
N LEU A 74 -6.84 -12.77 -14.31
CA LEU A 74 -7.53 -12.21 -13.16
C LEU A 74 -9.00 -12.68 -13.17
N LEU A 75 -9.52 -13.03 -11.99
CA LEU A 75 -10.91 -13.43 -11.78
C LEU A 75 -11.53 -12.52 -10.71
N PRO A 76 -12.03 -11.32 -11.05
CA PRO A 76 -12.48 -10.33 -10.07
C PRO A 76 -13.62 -10.80 -9.17
N ASP A 77 -14.47 -11.72 -9.65
CA ASP A 77 -15.57 -12.28 -8.87
C ASP A 77 -15.10 -13.29 -7.79
N LYS A 78 -13.80 -13.58 -7.72
CA LYS A 78 -13.19 -14.45 -6.70
C LYS A 78 -12.38 -13.62 -5.71
N GLU A 79 -13.02 -13.22 -4.64
CA GLU A 79 -12.41 -12.44 -3.56
C GLU A 79 -11.74 -13.32 -2.49
N PHE A 80 -10.75 -12.74 -1.79
CA PHE A 80 -10.03 -13.36 -0.67
C PHE A 80 -9.98 -12.40 0.54
N GLN A 81 -8.91 -12.41 1.32
CA GLN A 81 -8.73 -11.49 2.44
C GLN A 81 -8.61 -10.03 1.99
N LYS A 82 -9.07 -9.12 2.85
CA LYS A 82 -8.75 -7.69 2.72
C LYS A 82 -7.33 -7.42 3.20
N TYR A 83 -6.64 -6.51 2.54
CA TYR A 83 -5.36 -5.98 3.01
C TYR A 83 -5.62 -4.80 3.94
N TYR A 84 -5.05 -4.82 5.14
CA TYR A 84 -5.16 -3.72 6.10
C TYR A 84 -4.14 -2.61 5.84
N GLY A 85 -2.99 -2.96 5.28
CA GLY A 85 -1.93 -2.03 4.92
C GLY A 85 -0.56 -2.70 4.95
N PHE A 86 0.45 -1.92 4.60
CA PHE A 86 1.86 -2.32 4.59
C PHE A 86 2.69 -1.19 5.18
N GLY A 87 3.83 -1.51 5.77
CA GLY A 87 4.75 -0.52 6.30
C GLY A 87 5.85 -1.13 7.16
N ALA A 88 6.34 -0.36 8.12
CA ALA A 88 7.49 -0.68 8.95
C ALA A 88 7.22 -0.37 10.44
N SER A 89 8.22 -0.60 11.30
CA SER A 89 8.11 -0.30 12.73
C SER A 89 8.73 1.06 13.08
N PHE A 90 8.03 1.83 13.91
CA PHE A 90 8.58 2.94 14.67
C PHE A 90 9.29 2.38 15.91
N THR A 91 10.62 2.38 15.87
CA THR A 91 11.48 1.96 16.99
C THR A 91 12.33 3.12 17.46
N GLU A 92 12.81 3.07 18.69
CA GLU A 92 13.74 4.05 19.24
C GLU A 92 15.02 4.16 18.40
N SER A 93 15.59 3.03 17.96
CA SER A 93 16.71 3.02 17.01
C SER A 93 16.41 3.74 15.69
N SER A 94 15.16 3.67 15.20
CA SER A 94 14.76 4.40 13.99
C SER A 94 14.68 5.90 14.26
N ALA A 95 14.13 6.29 15.41
CA ALA A 95 14.08 7.67 15.87
C ALA A 95 15.50 8.23 16.03
N TRP A 96 16.39 7.48 16.68
CA TRP A 96 17.82 7.81 16.84
C TRP A 96 18.50 8.08 15.49
N ASN A 97 18.34 7.18 14.52
CA ASN A 97 18.93 7.39 13.19
C ASN A 97 18.41 8.67 12.51
N LEU A 98 17.14 9.01 12.70
CA LEU A 98 16.57 10.26 12.19
C LEU A 98 16.99 11.49 13.01
N ALA A 99 17.29 11.33 14.30
CA ALA A 99 17.78 12.38 15.20
C ALA A 99 19.20 12.84 14.85
N THR A 100 20.00 12.00 14.18
CA THR A 100 21.39 12.30 13.80
C THR A 100 21.54 13.01 12.46
N ILE A 101 20.44 13.21 11.71
CA ILE A 101 20.47 13.86 10.40
C ILE A 101 19.76 15.22 10.40
N PRO A 102 20.14 16.17 9.52
CA PRO A 102 19.44 17.43 9.33
C PRO A 102 17.94 17.27 9.07
N MET A 103 17.13 18.17 9.63
CA MET A 103 15.67 18.18 9.52
C MET A 103 15.16 18.04 8.07
N ASN A 104 15.82 18.69 7.10
CA ASN A 104 15.41 18.59 5.70
C ASN A 104 15.59 17.17 5.12
N LEU A 105 16.64 16.46 5.53
CA LEU A 105 16.87 15.07 5.11
C LEU A 105 15.91 14.12 5.83
N ARG A 106 15.64 14.37 7.11
CA ARG A 106 14.63 13.65 7.89
C ARG A 106 13.24 13.75 7.24
N GLN A 107 12.82 14.95 6.86
CA GLN A 107 11.57 15.19 6.14
C GLN A 107 11.55 14.48 4.78
N GLU A 108 12.67 14.43 4.06
CA GLU A 108 12.77 13.69 2.81
C GLU A 108 12.59 12.19 3.02
N VAL A 109 13.24 11.61 4.05
CA VAL A 109 13.06 10.20 4.42
C VAL A 109 11.59 9.91 4.74
N LEU A 110 10.98 10.69 5.63
CA LEU A 110 9.58 10.49 6.01
C LEU A 110 8.63 10.69 4.82
N THR A 111 8.89 11.65 3.93
CA THR A 111 8.12 11.82 2.69
C THR A 111 8.22 10.58 1.81
N ARG A 112 9.42 10.03 1.62
CA ARG A 112 9.63 8.81 0.83
C ARG A 112 8.97 7.57 1.44
N LEU A 113 8.72 7.53 2.75
CA LEU A 113 8.04 6.42 3.41
C LEU A 113 6.51 6.58 3.42
N PHE A 114 6.01 7.77 3.76
CA PHE A 114 4.60 7.98 4.10
C PHE A 114 3.77 8.71 3.05
N ASN A 115 4.38 9.48 2.15
CA ASN A 115 3.60 10.15 1.11
C ASN A 115 3.06 9.11 0.09
N PRO A 116 1.76 9.11 -0.23
CA PRO A 116 1.16 8.09 -1.10
C PRO A 116 1.53 8.21 -2.58
N THR A 117 2.05 9.35 -3.03
CA THR A 117 2.37 9.59 -4.45
C THR A 117 3.85 9.90 -4.68
N LYS A 118 4.54 10.46 -3.70
CA LYS A 118 5.98 10.77 -3.73
C LYS A 118 6.82 9.72 -2.99
N GLY A 119 6.19 8.76 -2.32
CA GLY A 119 6.83 7.76 -1.50
C GLY A 119 6.15 6.40 -1.57
N ALA A 120 6.51 5.52 -0.65
CA ALA A 120 6.00 4.15 -0.56
C ALA A 120 4.56 4.07 -0.03
N GLY A 121 4.01 5.16 0.52
CA GLY A 121 2.64 5.22 1.01
C GLY A 121 2.34 4.20 2.11
N PHE A 122 3.20 4.11 3.13
CA PHE A 122 2.96 3.21 4.25
C PHE A 122 1.62 3.52 4.94
N THR A 123 0.83 2.47 5.16
CA THR A 123 -0.56 2.52 5.67
C THR A 123 -0.76 1.68 6.93
N LEU A 124 0.22 0.84 7.29
CA LEU A 124 0.21 0.06 8.52
C LEU A 124 1.61 0.03 9.12
N THR A 125 1.73 0.56 10.33
CA THR A 125 2.98 0.61 11.08
C THR A 125 2.85 -0.12 12.40
N ARG A 126 4.01 -0.42 13.00
CA ARG A 126 4.08 -1.01 14.34
C ARG A 126 4.87 -0.09 15.27
N THR A 127 4.52 -0.06 16.54
CA THR A 127 5.38 0.48 17.60
C THR A 127 5.48 -0.51 18.76
N HIS A 128 6.45 -0.30 19.64
CA HIS A 128 6.64 -1.11 20.83
C HIS A 128 5.95 -0.50 22.05
N ILE A 129 5.56 -1.34 22.99
CA ILE A 129 5.10 -0.92 24.33
C ILE A 129 6.23 -1.31 25.28
N ASN A 130 6.67 -0.39 26.14
CA ASN A 130 7.94 -0.49 26.89
C ASN A 130 9.14 -0.52 25.92
N SER A 131 10.34 -0.86 26.41
CA SER A 131 11.49 -1.05 25.55
C SER A 131 11.37 -2.28 24.63
N SER A 132 12.07 -2.23 23.50
CA SER A 132 12.33 -3.38 22.62
C SER A 132 13.83 -3.72 22.59
N ASP A 133 14.21 -4.76 21.82
CA ASP A 133 15.61 -5.01 21.46
C ASP A 133 16.22 -3.91 20.58
N TYR A 134 15.39 -3.04 19.99
CA TYR A 134 15.77 -1.84 19.25
C TYR A 134 15.62 -0.55 20.09
N SER A 135 15.53 -0.67 21.41
CA SER A 135 15.62 0.45 22.34
C SER A 135 17.04 0.71 22.79
N ASN A 136 17.40 1.97 23.08
CA ASN A 136 18.75 2.28 23.53
C ASN A 136 18.98 1.90 25.00
N ASN A 137 17.90 1.71 25.76
CA ASN A 137 17.91 1.20 27.12
C ASN A 137 16.74 0.24 27.36
N HIS A 138 16.81 -0.53 28.45
CA HIS A 138 15.69 -1.35 28.92
C HIS A 138 14.85 -0.54 29.88
N TYR A 139 13.55 -0.43 29.60
CA TYR A 139 12.62 0.34 30.40
C TYR A 139 11.21 -0.24 30.30
N THR A 140 10.38 0.13 31.27
CA THR A 140 8.94 -0.07 31.23
C THR A 140 8.25 1.24 31.52
N TYR A 141 6.96 1.37 31.21
CA TYR A 141 6.21 2.59 31.48
C TYR A 141 5.81 2.80 32.95
N VAL A 142 6.20 1.89 33.85
CA VAL A 142 5.96 2.01 35.29
C VAL A 142 7.25 1.77 36.05
N GLU A 143 7.32 2.28 37.27
CA GLU A 143 8.38 1.99 38.22
C GLU A 143 8.28 0.55 38.77
N GLU A 144 9.41 0.00 39.20
CA GLU A 144 9.47 -1.36 39.75
C GLU A 144 8.58 -1.48 41.00
N GLY A 145 7.72 -2.52 41.03
CA GLY A 145 6.80 -2.78 42.13
C GLY A 145 5.51 -1.94 42.14
N ASP A 146 5.26 -1.11 41.11
CA ASP A 146 4.02 -0.35 40.97
C ASP A 146 2.85 -1.22 40.49
N GLU A 147 2.20 -1.91 41.43
CA GLU A 147 1.06 -2.78 41.14
C GLU A 147 -0.24 -2.03 40.82
N ASP A 148 -0.36 -0.75 41.20
CA ASP A 148 -1.57 0.06 40.98
C ASP A 148 -1.49 1.00 39.77
N LEU A 149 -0.37 0.96 39.03
CA LEU A 149 -0.07 1.79 37.85
C LEU A 149 -0.05 3.29 38.16
N SER A 150 0.20 3.68 39.40
CA SER A 150 0.23 5.09 39.83
C SER A 150 1.38 5.90 39.18
N THR A 151 2.44 5.21 38.74
CA THR A 151 3.61 5.79 38.07
C THR A 151 3.56 5.69 36.55
N PHE A 152 2.49 5.12 35.97
CA PHE A 152 2.38 4.91 34.53
C PHE A 152 2.64 6.19 33.73
N SER A 153 3.60 6.12 32.83
CA SER A 153 3.99 7.23 31.97
C SER A 153 4.62 6.76 30.67
N VAL A 154 4.19 7.36 29.56
CA VAL A 154 4.83 7.22 28.24
C VAL A 154 6.00 8.20 28.06
N HIS A 155 6.54 8.75 29.16
CA HIS A 155 7.62 9.73 29.11
C HIS A 155 8.84 9.22 28.32
N GLU A 156 9.13 7.93 28.44
CA GLU A 156 10.19 7.25 27.70
C GLU A 156 10.06 7.43 26.17
N ASP A 157 8.85 7.53 25.63
CA ASP A 157 8.63 7.68 24.18
C ASP A 157 8.67 9.14 23.68
N VAL A 158 8.83 10.12 24.59
CA VAL A 158 8.84 11.57 24.29
C VAL A 158 10.09 12.28 24.78
N LYS A 159 10.88 11.68 25.68
CA LYS A 159 11.97 12.35 26.37
C LYS A 159 13.16 12.66 25.46
N GLY A 160 13.36 11.89 24.40
CA GLY A 160 14.50 12.03 23.50
C GLY A 160 15.77 11.39 24.04
N PHE A 161 16.89 11.77 23.44
CA PHE A 161 18.19 11.15 23.60
C PHE A 161 19.20 12.09 24.26
N SER A 162 19.90 11.55 25.25
CA SER A 162 21.05 12.15 25.91
C SER A 162 22.35 12.03 25.11
N GLY A 163 22.51 10.97 24.31
CA GLY A 163 23.78 10.67 23.66
C GLY A 163 24.67 9.68 24.42
N ASP A 164 24.22 9.21 25.59
CA ASP A 164 24.99 8.39 26.53
C ASP A 164 24.23 7.12 26.98
N GLU A 165 23.16 6.75 26.27
CA GLU A 165 22.29 5.63 26.64
C GLU A 165 23.05 4.31 26.73
N ASN A 166 23.96 4.07 25.78
CA ASN A 166 24.80 2.88 25.73
C ASN A 166 26.08 3.12 24.91
N ASP A 167 26.98 2.13 24.92
CA ASP A 167 28.28 2.23 24.24
C ASP A 167 28.19 2.27 22.71
N GLN A 168 27.07 1.89 22.10
CA GLN A 168 26.89 1.91 20.63
C GLN A 168 26.54 3.31 20.11
N VAL A 169 25.92 4.14 20.96
CA VAL A 169 25.44 5.46 20.59
C VAL A 169 26.34 6.60 21.10
N ARG A 170 27.21 6.31 22.06
CA ARG A 170 28.12 7.30 22.65
C ARG A 170 29.05 7.92 21.60
N GLY A 171 29.16 9.24 21.64
CA GLY A 171 30.05 10.01 20.77
C GLY A 171 29.52 10.22 19.35
N ILE A 172 28.25 9.87 19.09
CA ILE A 172 27.55 10.23 17.86
C ILE A 172 26.82 11.56 18.10
N ASP A 173 27.02 12.52 17.20
CA ASP A 173 26.37 13.83 17.28
C ASP A 173 24.88 13.71 16.94
N LEU A 174 24.04 14.19 17.86
CA LEU A 174 22.60 14.35 17.63
C LEU A 174 22.33 15.74 17.07
N VAL A 175 21.60 15.80 15.96
CA VAL A 175 21.09 17.05 15.39
C VAL A 175 19.84 17.51 16.13
N ASP A 176 19.00 16.56 16.55
CA ASP A 176 17.77 16.81 17.28
C ASP A 176 17.62 15.78 18.41
N SER A 177 18.16 16.11 19.58
CA SER A 177 18.11 15.23 20.75
C SER A 177 16.69 15.00 21.27
N GLY A 178 15.70 15.83 20.91
CA GLY A 178 14.30 15.62 21.32
C GLY A 178 13.54 14.63 20.45
N TYR A 179 14.19 14.01 19.45
CA TYR A 179 13.51 13.27 18.39
C TYR A 179 13.33 11.78 18.71
N ASP A 180 12.34 11.48 19.53
CA ASP A 180 12.00 10.11 19.96
C ASP A 180 10.80 9.51 19.20
N ILE A 181 10.29 8.36 19.65
CA ILE A 181 9.19 7.59 19.05
C ILE A 181 7.95 8.46 18.79
N VAL A 182 7.41 9.14 19.80
CA VAL A 182 6.19 9.95 19.63
C VAL A 182 6.44 11.16 18.72
N PRO A 183 7.51 11.98 18.90
CA PRO A 183 7.87 13.01 17.93
C PRO A 183 8.00 12.50 16.49
N MET A 184 8.62 11.33 16.29
CA MET A 184 8.75 10.70 14.97
C MET A 184 7.41 10.30 14.38
N ILE A 185 6.54 9.65 15.17
CA ILE A 185 5.18 9.27 14.73
C ILE A 185 4.38 10.52 14.35
N LEU A 186 4.47 11.58 15.16
CA LEU A 186 3.78 12.84 14.89
C LEU A 186 4.32 13.51 13.62
N GLU A 187 5.63 13.56 13.41
CA GLU A 187 6.19 14.11 12.17
C GLU A 187 5.77 13.28 10.94
N ALA A 188 5.80 11.95 11.03
CA ALA A 188 5.32 11.06 9.98
C ALA A 188 3.83 11.29 9.67
N SER A 189 2.99 11.48 10.69
CA SER A 189 1.55 11.74 10.53
C SER A 189 1.26 13.08 9.85
N ASN A 190 2.19 14.04 9.91
CA ASN A 190 2.06 15.34 9.28
C ASN A 190 2.54 15.38 7.82
N ILE A 191 3.07 14.26 7.29
CA ILE A 191 3.41 14.16 5.87
C ILE A 191 2.13 14.28 5.03
N PRO A 192 2.10 15.12 3.97
CA PRO A 192 0.89 15.31 3.16
C PRO A 192 0.33 14.00 2.61
N GLY A 193 -0.91 13.70 2.97
CA GLY A 193 -1.63 12.50 2.51
C GLY A 193 -1.24 11.21 3.24
N ALA A 194 -0.41 11.25 4.27
CA ALA A 194 -0.15 10.10 5.13
C ALA A 194 -1.44 9.68 5.84
N ASP A 195 -1.79 8.40 5.74
CA ASP A 195 -2.92 7.78 6.42
C ASP A 195 -2.50 6.36 6.82
N PHE A 196 -1.99 6.22 8.05
CA PHE A 196 -1.50 4.96 8.56
C PHE A 196 -2.12 4.59 9.90
N ARG A 197 -2.26 3.28 10.12
CA ARG A 197 -2.67 2.70 11.39
C ARG A 197 -1.45 2.21 12.15
N ILE A 198 -1.52 2.24 13.48
CA ILE A 198 -0.45 1.75 14.35
C ILE A 198 -0.93 0.50 15.09
N ILE A 199 -0.12 -0.56 15.05
CA ILE A 199 -0.23 -1.71 15.95
C ILE A 199 0.84 -1.56 17.03
N ALA A 200 0.46 -1.65 18.30
CA ALA A 200 1.40 -1.64 19.41
C ALA A 200 1.52 -3.05 20.02
N SER A 201 2.73 -3.46 20.39
CA SER A 201 2.96 -4.76 21.02
C SER A 201 4.07 -4.69 22.07
N PRO A 202 3.88 -5.27 23.27
CA PRO A 202 4.93 -5.32 24.29
C PRO A 202 5.94 -6.43 23.98
N TRP A 203 7.19 -6.25 24.44
CA TRP A 203 8.20 -7.31 24.47
C TRP A 203 8.16 -8.09 25.79
N SER A 204 7.98 -7.36 26.90
CA SER A 204 7.90 -7.91 28.25
C SER A 204 6.94 -7.07 29.10
N PRO A 205 6.22 -7.69 30.07
CA PRO A 205 5.60 -6.93 31.14
C PRO A 205 6.67 -6.26 32.04
N PRO A 206 6.26 -5.27 32.86
CA PRO A 206 7.08 -4.80 33.98
C PRO A 206 7.54 -5.95 34.89
N SER A 207 8.74 -5.81 35.44
CA SER A 207 9.38 -6.80 36.32
C SER A 207 8.73 -6.90 37.68
#